data_AF-A0A6B0YF14-F1
#
_entry.id   AF-A0A6B0YF14-F1
#
_cell.length_a   1.000
_cell.length_b   1.000
_cell.length_c   1.000
_cell.angle_alpha   90.00
_cell.angle_beta   90.00
_cell.angle_gamma   90.00
#
_symmetry.space_group_name_H-M   'P 1'
#
loop_
_entity.id
_entity.type
_entity.pdbx_description
1 polymer ?
#
loop_
_entity_poly.entity_id
_entity_poly.type
_entity_poly.pdbx_seq_one_letter_code
_entity_poly.pdbx_strand_id
1 'polypeptide(L)'
;MSNPAMVAYDRAPSKKLRPSLTTGPIRALLSLGEHKVAGCHLDVHLRRKDEVHVYCGLTRPVVVRRKSNGDVRVTAAKSYAQQVCSRGFFGLWQQDQLDEAAFEQRLAKYLESIHIECRWVRREGSVQSAWSRIAEPWVPFDREAVLEYSSTSERNRSRCFDAVAGARERVDALRVSQGWAQLPKRGGEVDQLAVDPDGRLVVIELKHASASGVYYAPLQLLQYVWE
;
A
#
# COMPACT_ATOMS: atom_id res chain seq x y z
N MET A 1 -20.22 10.96 23.37
CA MET A 1 -20.09 10.11 22.16
C MET A 1 -18.90 9.19 22.38
N SER A 2 -19.15 7.91 22.62
CA SER A 2 -18.08 6.91 22.80
C SER A 2 -17.42 6.66 21.45
N ASN A 3 -16.13 6.99 21.35
CA ASN A 3 -15.32 6.78 20.15
C ASN A 3 -15.39 5.28 19.75
N PRO A 4 -15.93 4.90 18.58
CA PRO A 4 -15.85 3.52 18.15
C PRO A 4 -14.37 3.16 18.02
N ALA A 5 -13.95 2.10 18.70
CA ALA A 5 -12.55 1.68 18.74
C ALA A 5 -12.07 1.28 17.34
N MET A 6 -11.49 2.23 16.61
CA MET A 6 -10.68 1.94 15.43
C MET A 6 -9.52 1.05 15.89
N VAL A 7 -9.47 -0.17 15.38
CA VAL A 7 -8.48 -1.16 15.79
C VAL A 7 -7.27 -1.03 14.88
N ALA A 8 -6.36 -0.16 15.32
CA ALA A 8 -4.94 -0.12 14.98
C ALA A 8 -4.54 0.11 13.51
N TYR A 9 -3.97 1.29 13.26
CA TYR A 9 -3.01 1.50 12.18
C TYR A 9 -1.69 0.74 12.51
N ASP A 10 -1.65 -0.57 12.21
CA ASP A 10 -0.52 -1.46 12.51
C ASP A 10 0.50 -1.46 11.35
N ARG A 11 1.22 -0.33 11.23
CA ARG A 11 2.31 -0.11 10.26
C ARG A 11 3.64 0.22 10.92
N ALA A 12 3.65 0.44 12.25
CA ALA A 12 4.87 0.70 12.99
C ALA A 12 5.72 -0.58 13.09
N PRO A 13 7.01 -0.53 12.73
CA PRO A 13 7.87 -1.71 12.81
C PRO A 13 8.04 -2.13 14.27
N SER A 14 7.96 -3.44 14.52
CA SER A 14 8.18 -3.96 15.86
C SER A 14 9.60 -3.67 16.35
N LYS A 15 9.81 -3.72 17.67
CA LYS A 15 11.17 -3.62 18.25
C LYS A 15 12.14 -4.65 17.65
N LYS A 16 11.62 -5.79 17.18
CA LYS A 16 12.43 -6.81 16.51
C LYS A 16 12.77 -6.38 15.08
N LEU A 17 11.87 -5.80 14.31
CA LEU A 17 12.18 -5.40 12.93
C LEU A 17 13.13 -4.21 12.85
N ARG A 18 13.05 -3.26 13.79
CA ARG A 18 13.81 -1.98 13.74
C ARG A 18 15.31 -2.13 13.46
N PRO A 19 16.08 -3.01 14.13
CA PRO A 19 17.49 -3.22 13.79
C PRO A 19 17.71 -3.63 12.33
N SER A 20 16.81 -4.44 11.76
CA SER A 20 16.90 -4.92 10.38
C SER A 20 16.59 -3.84 9.33
N LEU A 21 16.07 -2.68 9.75
CA LEU A 21 15.87 -1.53 8.86
C LEU A 21 17.16 -0.72 8.70
N THR A 22 18.08 -0.81 9.68
CA THR A 22 19.35 -0.09 9.66
C THR A 22 20.52 -0.95 9.19
N THR A 23 20.44 -2.26 9.40
CA THR A 23 21.44 -3.26 8.99
C THR A 23 20.74 -4.52 8.50
N GLY A 24 21.40 -5.44 7.80
CA GLY A 24 20.75 -6.66 7.31
C GLY A 24 20.10 -6.50 5.93
N PRO A 25 19.59 -7.60 5.36
CA PRO A 25 19.05 -7.63 4.00
C PRO A 25 17.76 -6.82 3.82
N ILE A 26 17.05 -6.51 4.90
CA ILE A 26 15.85 -5.67 4.81
C ILE A 26 16.24 -4.20 4.54
N ARG A 27 17.41 -3.75 5.01
CA ARG A 27 17.96 -2.44 4.69
C ARG A 27 18.09 -2.23 3.18
N ALA A 28 18.54 -3.25 2.45
CA ALA A 28 18.67 -3.22 0.99
C ALA A 28 17.36 -2.88 0.27
N LEU A 29 16.21 -3.20 0.88
CA LEU A 29 14.92 -2.83 0.31
C LEU A 29 14.70 -1.33 0.40
N LEU A 30 15.14 -0.68 1.48
CA LEU A 30 14.91 0.74 1.73
C LEU A 30 15.69 1.65 0.78
N SER A 31 16.80 1.18 0.20
CA SER A 31 17.52 1.90 -0.85
C SER A 31 16.89 1.78 -2.24
N LEU A 32 15.86 0.93 -2.41
CA LEU A 32 15.23 0.72 -3.72
C LEU A 32 14.42 1.92 -4.24
N GLY A 33 14.18 2.95 -3.43
CA GLY A 33 13.32 4.08 -3.79
C GLY A 33 13.75 4.83 -5.07
N GLU A 34 15.00 4.71 -5.48
CA GLU A 34 15.53 5.30 -6.73
C GLU A 34 15.42 4.38 -7.95
N HIS A 35 15.20 3.09 -7.73
CA HIS A 35 15.13 2.10 -8.79
C HIS A 35 13.81 2.20 -9.55
N LYS A 36 13.89 1.94 -10.86
CA LYS A 36 12.73 1.80 -11.74
C LYS A 36 12.61 0.38 -12.24
N VAL A 37 11.38 -0.14 -12.22
CA VAL A 37 11.02 -1.41 -12.85
C VAL A 37 9.79 -1.16 -13.70
N ALA A 38 9.80 -1.63 -14.94
CA ALA A 38 8.70 -1.45 -15.89
C ALA A 38 8.20 0.01 -16.03
N GLY A 39 9.11 0.99 -15.89
CA GLY A 39 8.81 2.42 -16.00
C GLY A 39 8.28 3.10 -14.74
N CYS A 40 8.03 2.35 -13.65
CA CYS A 40 7.59 2.86 -12.36
C CYS A 40 8.75 2.87 -11.37
N HIS A 41 8.81 3.92 -10.53
CA HIS A 41 9.66 3.90 -9.34
C HIS A 41 9.16 2.83 -8.36
N LEU A 42 10.10 2.15 -7.72
CA LEU A 42 9.78 1.27 -6.61
C LEU A 42 9.51 2.10 -5.35
N ASP A 43 8.52 1.68 -4.59
CA ASP A 43 8.17 2.26 -3.29
C ASP A 43 8.09 1.16 -2.24
N VAL A 44 8.53 1.47 -1.02
CA VAL A 44 8.76 0.47 0.03
C VAL A 44 7.97 0.84 1.25
N HIS A 45 7.11 -0.07 1.68
CA HIS A 45 6.21 0.19 2.79
C HIS A 45 6.25 -0.92 3.84
N LEU A 46 6.23 -0.49 5.09
CA LEU A 46 6.07 -1.37 6.23
C LEU A 46 4.61 -1.79 6.35
N ARG A 47 4.40 -3.04 6.74
CA ARG A 47 3.10 -3.69 6.82
C ARG A 47 3.04 -4.51 8.09
N ARG A 48 1.81 -4.94 8.40
CA ARG A 48 1.50 -5.74 9.57
C ARG A 48 2.41 -6.97 9.65
N LYS A 49 2.69 -7.43 10.88
CA LYS A 49 3.51 -8.63 11.15
C LYS A 49 4.95 -8.52 10.65
N ASP A 50 5.50 -7.30 10.66
CA ASP A 50 6.85 -6.98 10.21
C ASP A 50 7.09 -7.39 8.74
N GLU A 51 6.07 -7.17 7.91
CA GLU A 51 6.20 -7.32 6.46
C GLU A 51 6.71 -6.02 5.85
N VAL A 52 7.58 -6.15 4.85
CA VAL A 52 8.11 -5.05 4.05
C VAL A 52 7.72 -5.33 2.62
N HIS A 53 6.85 -4.50 2.06
CA HIS A 53 6.38 -4.62 0.70
C HIS A 53 7.19 -3.70 -0.19
N VAL A 54 7.71 -4.24 -1.29
CA VAL A 54 8.22 -3.43 -2.41
C VAL A 54 7.14 -3.42 -3.48
N TYR A 55 6.66 -2.24 -3.78
CA TYR A 55 5.62 -1.97 -4.76
C TYR A 55 6.22 -1.50 -6.08
N CYS A 56 5.50 -1.78 -7.16
CA CYS A 56 5.76 -1.26 -8.50
C CYS A 56 4.40 -1.01 -9.19
N GLY A 57 4.00 0.25 -9.30
CA GLY A 57 2.63 0.58 -9.68
C GLY A 57 1.63 0.01 -8.66
N LEU A 58 0.61 -0.71 -9.11
CA LEU A 58 -0.44 -1.32 -8.27
C LEU A 58 -0.13 -2.77 -7.83
N THR A 59 1.12 -3.20 -7.92
CA THR A 59 1.49 -4.58 -7.56
C THR A 59 2.70 -4.62 -6.64
N ARG A 60 2.89 -5.76 -5.98
CA ARG A 60 3.99 -6.00 -5.04
C ARG A 60 4.88 -7.15 -5.52
N PRO A 61 5.92 -6.87 -6.33
CA PRO A 61 6.82 -7.91 -6.83
C PRO A 61 7.69 -8.56 -5.74
N VAL A 62 7.84 -7.93 -4.56
CA VAL A 62 8.58 -8.49 -3.43
C VAL A 62 7.83 -8.19 -2.12
N VAL A 63 7.69 -9.21 -1.29
CA VAL A 63 7.25 -9.11 0.10
C VAL A 63 8.30 -9.82 0.95
N VAL A 64 8.87 -9.09 1.89
CA VAL A 64 9.87 -9.62 2.83
C VAL A 64 9.27 -9.62 4.23
N ARG A 65 9.45 -10.72 4.97
CA ARG A 65 8.99 -10.84 6.34
C ARG A 65 10.09 -11.38 7.23
N ARG A 66 10.34 -10.69 8.34
CA ARG A 66 11.21 -11.22 9.40
C ARG A 66 10.45 -12.24 10.25
N LYS A 67 11.06 -13.39 10.49
CA LYS A 67 10.56 -14.44 11.38
C LYS A 67 11.05 -14.20 12.81
N SER A 68 10.40 -14.84 13.78
CA SER A 68 10.73 -14.69 15.20
C SER A 68 12.12 -15.21 15.57
N ASN A 69 12.63 -16.19 14.82
CA ASN A 69 13.97 -16.75 14.95
C ASN A 69 15.03 -15.92 14.19
N GLY A 70 14.64 -14.79 13.59
CA GLY A 70 15.51 -13.89 12.87
C GLY A 70 15.68 -14.18 11.37
N ASP A 71 15.21 -15.33 10.89
CA ASP A 71 15.19 -15.66 9.46
C ASP A 71 14.38 -14.65 8.65
N VAL A 72 14.70 -14.57 7.36
CA VAL A 72 14.03 -13.68 6.41
C VAL A 72 13.29 -14.52 5.37
N ARG A 73 11.97 -14.37 5.30
CA ARG A 73 11.15 -14.98 4.25
C ARG A 73 10.92 -13.96 3.15
N VAL A 74 11.30 -14.30 1.92
CA VAL A 74 10.98 -13.51 0.72
C VAL A 74 9.91 -14.26 -0.09
N THR A 75 8.83 -13.56 -0.42
CA THR A 75 7.71 -14.08 -1.22
C THR A 75 7.24 -13.06 -2.24
N ALA A 76 6.43 -13.51 -3.20
CA ALA A 76 5.70 -12.66 -4.14
C ALA A 76 4.42 -13.38 -4.60
N ALA A 77 3.57 -12.68 -5.36
CA ALA A 77 2.48 -13.34 -6.08
C ALA A 77 3.04 -14.41 -7.03
N LYS A 78 2.25 -15.48 -7.27
CA LYS A 78 2.68 -16.64 -8.06
C LYS A 78 3.22 -16.26 -9.45
N SER A 79 2.57 -15.30 -10.11
CA SER A 79 2.99 -14.77 -11.43
C SER A 79 4.41 -14.17 -11.45
N TYR A 80 4.92 -13.72 -10.31
CA TYR A 80 6.27 -13.19 -10.17
C TYR A 80 7.24 -14.25 -9.63
N ALA A 81 6.80 -15.04 -8.64
CA ALA A 81 7.61 -16.09 -8.03
C ALA A 81 7.98 -17.23 -9.00
N GLN A 82 7.23 -17.42 -10.09
CA GLN A 82 7.47 -18.46 -11.09
C GLN A 82 8.29 -18.00 -12.31
N GLN A 83 8.68 -16.73 -12.39
CA GLN A 83 9.50 -16.24 -13.49
C GLN A 83 10.93 -16.79 -13.39
N VAL A 84 11.62 -16.96 -14.52
CA VAL A 84 12.98 -17.54 -14.52
C VAL A 84 13.97 -16.73 -13.68
N CYS A 85 13.84 -15.40 -13.64
CA CYS A 85 14.66 -14.50 -12.83
C CYS A 85 14.49 -14.67 -11.31
N SER A 86 13.45 -15.39 -10.87
CA SER A 86 13.13 -15.59 -9.46
C SER A 86 13.95 -16.69 -8.79
N ARG A 87 14.65 -17.51 -9.58
CA ARG A 87 15.32 -18.75 -9.13
C ARG A 87 16.36 -18.44 -8.05
N GLY A 88 16.14 -19.00 -6.86
CA GLY A 88 17.05 -18.85 -5.71
C GLY A 88 16.94 -17.52 -4.96
N PHE A 89 16.01 -16.63 -5.34
CA PHE A 89 15.74 -15.40 -4.60
C PHE A 89 14.59 -15.58 -3.59
N PHE A 90 13.47 -16.17 -4.02
CA PHE A 90 12.35 -16.45 -3.14
C PHE A 90 12.57 -17.66 -2.26
N GLY A 91 12.06 -17.61 -1.02
CA GLY A 91 12.21 -18.69 -0.06
C GLY A 91 12.48 -18.19 1.35
N LEU A 92 13.08 -19.06 2.15
CA LEU A 92 13.58 -18.74 3.48
C LEU A 92 15.09 -18.53 3.40
N TRP A 93 15.55 -17.40 3.90
CA TRP A 93 16.96 -17.08 4.11
C TRP A 93 17.23 -17.20 5.60
N GLN A 94 18.08 -18.15 5.97
CA GLN A 94 18.37 -18.45 7.38
C GLN A 94 19.33 -17.43 7.95
N GLN A 95 19.09 -16.97 9.18
CA GLN A 95 19.87 -15.88 9.79
C GLN A 95 21.38 -16.17 9.87
N ASP A 96 21.74 -17.41 10.17
CA ASP A 96 23.12 -17.89 10.30
C ASP A 96 23.88 -17.98 8.97
N GLN A 97 23.15 -17.97 7.86
CA GLN A 97 23.68 -18.05 6.48
C GLN A 97 23.38 -16.78 5.67
N LEU A 98 22.85 -15.76 6.32
CA LEU A 98 22.36 -14.55 5.67
C LEU A 98 23.51 -13.63 5.30
N ASP A 99 24.03 -13.79 4.09
CA ASP A 99 24.95 -12.85 3.48
C ASP A 99 24.17 -11.67 2.85
N GLU A 100 24.34 -10.47 3.42
CA GLU A 100 23.69 -9.23 2.98
C GLU A 100 24.04 -8.90 1.52
N ALA A 101 25.31 -9.04 1.12
CA ALA A 101 25.75 -8.72 -0.23
C ALA A 101 25.16 -9.72 -1.25
N ALA A 102 25.11 -11.00 -0.89
CA ALA A 102 24.45 -12.01 -1.72
C ALA A 102 22.95 -11.77 -1.86
N PHE A 103 22.28 -11.33 -0.79
CA PHE A 103 20.87 -10.95 -0.83
C PHE A 103 20.62 -9.77 -1.77
N GLU A 104 21.40 -8.69 -1.60
CA GLU A 104 21.36 -7.49 -2.44
C GLU A 104 21.56 -7.83 -3.92
N GLN A 105 22.57 -8.64 -4.22
CA GLN A 105 22.87 -9.06 -5.59
C GLN A 105 21.71 -9.86 -6.21
N ARG A 106 21.09 -10.78 -5.46
CA ARG A 106 19.95 -11.56 -5.97
C ARG A 106 18.69 -10.70 -6.14
N LEU A 107 18.45 -9.77 -5.23
CA LEU A 107 17.36 -8.80 -5.33
C LEU A 107 17.53 -7.93 -6.58
N ALA A 108 18.71 -7.35 -6.80
CA ALA A 108 19.01 -6.53 -7.97
C ALA A 108 18.79 -7.32 -9.27
N LYS A 109 19.38 -8.52 -9.37
CA LYS A 109 19.22 -9.40 -10.53
C LYS A 109 17.75 -9.75 -10.82
N TYR A 110 16.97 -10.00 -9.76
CA TYR A 110 15.55 -10.26 -9.89
C TYR A 110 14.80 -9.03 -10.44
N LEU A 111 15.02 -7.85 -9.85
CA LEU A 111 14.34 -6.61 -10.23
C LEU A 111 14.71 -6.13 -11.65
N GLU A 112 15.95 -6.37 -12.10
CA GLU A 112 16.38 -6.05 -13.47
C GLU A 112 15.64 -6.87 -14.54
N SER A 113 15.24 -8.09 -14.20
CA SER A 113 14.73 -9.07 -15.16
C SER A 113 13.24 -9.39 -14.99
N ILE A 114 12.60 -8.92 -13.93
CA ILE A 114 11.18 -9.22 -13.68
C ILE A 114 10.29 -8.58 -14.75
N HIS A 115 9.36 -9.37 -15.28
CA HIS A 115 8.28 -8.87 -16.11
C HIS A 115 7.07 -8.49 -15.25
N ILE A 116 6.63 -7.24 -15.36
CA ILE A 116 5.41 -6.74 -14.75
C ILE A 116 4.38 -6.40 -15.84
N GLU A 117 3.19 -6.96 -15.71
CA GLU A 117 2.13 -6.73 -16.69
C GLU A 117 1.72 -5.24 -16.73
N CYS A 118 1.47 -4.74 -17.95
CA CYS A 118 1.15 -3.32 -18.19
C CYS A 118 -0.05 -2.80 -17.39
N ARG A 119 -1.02 -3.65 -17.03
CA ARG A 119 -2.19 -3.24 -16.24
C ARG A 119 -1.84 -2.73 -14.85
N TRP A 120 -0.70 -3.15 -14.28
CA TRP A 120 -0.27 -2.74 -12.94
C TRP A 120 0.49 -1.42 -12.94
N VAL A 121 1.18 -1.10 -14.04
CA VAL A 121 2.12 0.04 -14.11
C VAL A 121 1.61 1.20 -14.98
N ARG A 122 0.51 1.01 -15.72
CA ARG A 122 -0.13 2.08 -16.49
C ARG A 122 -1.27 2.72 -15.71
N ARG A 123 -1.69 3.91 -16.15
CA ARG A 123 -2.84 4.66 -15.62
C ARG A 123 -2.64 4.95 -14.12
N GLU A 124 -3.48 4.39 -13.26
CA GLU A 124 -3.44 4.62 -11.83
C GLU A 124 -2.11 4.16 -11.21
N GLY A 125 -1.55 3.03 -11.66
CA GLY A 125 -0.27 2.54 -11.15
C GLY A 125 0.88 3.51 -11.39
N SER A 126 0.97 4.11 -12.58
CA SER A 126 1.97 5.14 -12.86
C SER A 126 1.77 6.39 -12.00
N VAL A 127 0.52 6.77 -11.71
CA VAL A 127 0.23 7.93 -10.86
C VAL A 127 0.60 7.65 -9.41
N GLN A 128 0.22 6.49 -8.85
CA GLN A 128 0.58 6.13 -7.47
C GLN A 128 2.11 6.04 -7.29
N SER A 129 2.82 5.46 -8.26
CA SER A 129 4.29 5.38 -8.23
C SER A 129 4.98 6.74 -8.39
N ALA A 130 4.42 7.66 -9.17
CA ALA A 130 4.93 9.03 -9.23
C ALA A 130 4.64 9.80 -7.94
N TRP A 131 3.46 9.58 -7.36
CA TRP A 131 3.01 10.24 -6.14
C TRP A 131 3.90 9.91 -4.94
N SER A 132 4.33 8.66 -4.78
CA SER A 132 5.19 8.22 -3.67
C SER A 132 6.55 8.94 -3.59
N ARG A 133 6.92 9.68 -4.62
CA ARG A 133 8.15 10.47 -4.72
C ARG A 133 7.98 11.96 -4.43
N ILE A 134 6.75 12.43 -4.24
CA ILE A 134 6.49 13.82 -3.89
C ILE A 134 7.04 14.08 -2.50
N ALA A 135 7.82 15.16 -2.35
CA ALA A 135 8.35 15.59 -1.07
C ALA A 135 7.66 16.86 -0.55
N GLU A 136 7.02 17.63 -1.41
CA GLU A 136 6.38 18.91 -1.06
C GLU A 136 5.14 19.19 -1.92
N PRO A 137 4.11 19.86 -1.39
CA PRO A 137 3.96 20.25 0.02
C PRO A 137 3.56 19.07 0.93
N TRP A 138 3.16 17.94 0.34
CA TRP A 138 2.71 16.77 1.08
C TRP A 138 3.76 15.67 0.99
N VAL A 139 4.13 15.09 2.12
CA VAL A 139 5.06 13.95 2.20
C VAL A 139 4.25 12.67 2.35
N PRO A 140 4.11 11.83 1.31
CA PRO A 140 3.47 10.53 1.42
C PRO A 140 4.27 9.61 2.33
N PHE A 141 3.59 8.85 3.19
CA PHE A 141 4.24 7.88 4.08
C PHE A 141 3.56 6.51 4.10
N ASP A 142 2.32 6.40 3.61
CA ASP A 142 1.67 5.12 3.40
C ASP A 142 0.79 5.12 2.16
N ARG A 143 0.63 3.93 1.60
CA ARG A 143 -0.29 3.66 0.50
C ARG A 143 -1.12 2.43 0.80
N GLU A 144 -2.29 2.31 0.18
CA GLU A 144 -3.21 1.20 0.42
C GLU A 144 -3.43 1.00 1.94
N ALA A 145 -3.62 2.12 2.65
CA ALA A 145 -3.76 2.10 4.10
C ALA A 145 -5.15 1.54 4.45
N VAL A 146 -5.15 0.29 4.91
CA VAL A 146 -6.37 -0.40 5.33
C VAL A 146 -6.77 0.06 6.72
N LEU A 147 -7.97 0.61 6.84
CA LEU A 147 -8.63 0.92 8.10
C LEU A 147 -9.24 -0.38 8.65
N GLU A 148 -8.61 -0.93 9.68
CA GLU A 148 -9.01 -2.18 10.31
C GLU A 148 -10.07 -1.95 11.42
N TYR A 149 -10.99 -2.90 11.53
CA TYR A 149 -12.04 -2.93 12.55
C TYR A 149 -12.01 -4.29 13.23
N SER A 150 -12.34 -4.38 14.52
CA SER A 150 -12.29 -5.65 15.25
C SER A 150 -13.30 -6.68 14.72
N SER A 151 -14.36 -6.20 14.06
CA SER A 151 -15.40 -7.02 13.46
C SER A 151 -16.08 -6.33 12.28
N THR A 152 -16.72 -7.14 11.43
CA THR A 152 -17.62 -6.64 10.37
C THR A 152 -18.73 -5.76 10.94
N SER A 153 -19.25 -6.09 12.13
CA SER A 153 -20.30 -5.32 12.79
C SER A 153 -19.81 -3.94 13.22
N GLU A 154 -18.59 -3.83 13.75
CA GLU A 154 -17.96 -2.54 14.03
C GLU A 154 -17.70 -1.73 12.78
N ARG A 155 -17.12 -2.35 11.75
CA ARG A 155 -16.94 -1.69 10.45
C ARG A 155 -18.24 -1.11 9.92
N ASN A 156 -19.33 -1.87 10.01
CA ASN A 156 -20.62 -1.42 9.52
C ASN A 156 -21.17 -0.25 10.36
N ARG A 157 -21.01 -0.26 11.69
CA ARG A 157 -21.41 0.85 12.57
C ARG A 157 -20.57 2.10 12.34
N SER A 158 -19.25 1.96 12.29
CA SER A 158 -18.33 3.05 12.00
C SER A 158 -18.53 3.61 10.59
N ARG A 159 -19.21 2.91 9.68
CA ARG A 159 -19.55 3.43 8.35
C ARG A 159 -20.90 4.15 8.28
N CYS A 160 -21.52 4.39 9.43
CA CYS A 160 -22.81 5.06 9.55
C CYS A 160 -22.64 6.39 10.30
N PHE A 161 -21.69 7.22 9.88
CA PHE A 161 -21.61 8.60 10.35
C PHE A 161 -22.72 9.43 9.72
N ASP A 162 -23.51 10.13 10.52
CA ASP A 162 -24.63 10.95 10.03
C ASP A 162 -24.20 11.96 8.95
N ALA A 163 -23.01 12.56 9.13
CA ALA A 163 -22.41 13.49 8.18
C ALA A 163 -22.14 12.86 6.80
N VAL A 164 -21.77 11.57 6.76
CA VAL A 164 -21.52 10.82 5.52
C VAL A 164 -22.82 10.20 4.98
N ALA A 165 -23.72 9.75 5.85
CA ALA A 165 -25.00 9.15 5.49
C ALA A 165 -25.84 10.13 4.65
N GLY A 166 -26.02 11.37 5.11
CA GLY A 166 -26.77 12.38 4.37
C GLY A 166 -26.09 12.80 3.05
N ALA A 167 -24.75 12.77 2.97
CA ALA A 167 -24.05 12.99 1.71
C ALA A 167 -24.26 11.81 0.73
N ARG A 168 -24.19 10.58 1.24
CA ARG A 168 -24.39 9.36 0.45
C ARG A 168 -25.82 9.25 -0.09
N GLU A 169 -26.83 9.57 0.70
CA GLU A 169 -28.23 9.61 0.25
C GLU A 169 -28.43 10.61 -0.88
N ARG A 170 -27.87 11.82 -0.76
CA ARG A 170 -27.93 12.84 -1.82
C ARG A 170 -27.23 12.39 -3.11
N VAL A 171 -26.06 11.78 -2.99
CA VAL A 171 -25.33 11.24 -4.15
C VAL A 171 -26.08 10.06 -4.78
N ASP A 172 -26.73 9.20 -3.99
CA ASP A 172 -27.53 8.09 -4.52
C ASP A 172 -28.80 8.59 -5.24
N ALA A 173 -29.47 9.61 -4.70
CA ALA A 173 -30.59 10.26 -5.38
C ALA A 173 -30.18 10.89 -6.72
N LEU A 174 -29.02 11.57 -6.74
CA LEU A 174 -28.43 12.09 -7.99
C LEU A 174 -28.08 10.95 -8.95
N ARG A 175 -27.51 9.84 -8.47
CA ARG A 175 -27.22 8.68 -9.30
C ARG A 175 -28.47 8.13 -9.98
N VAL A 176 -29.55 7.94 -9.23
CA VAL A 176 -30.82 7.42 -9.78
C VAL A 176 -31.40 8.38 -10.81
N SER A 177 -31.46 9.67 -10.48
CA SER A 177 -32.05 10.69 -11.37
C SER A 177 -31.23 10.98 -12.63
N GLN A 178 -29.90 10.88 -12.55
CA GLN A 178 -28.98 11.17 -13.66
C GLN A 178 -28.47 9.92 -14.39
N GLY A 179 -28.91 8.73 -13.98
CA GLY A 179 -28.48 7.46 -14.57
C GLY A 179 -26.98 7.17 -14.39
N TRP A 180 -26.35 7.65 -13.32
CA TRP A 180 -24.93 7.40 -13.07
C TRP A 180 -24.67 5.93 -12.70
N ALA A 181 -23.41 5.51 -12.84
CA ALA A 181 -22.95 4.18 -12.45
C ALA A 181 -23.28 3.85 -10.98
N GLN A 182 -23.31 2.57 -10.61
CA GLN A 182 -23.57 2.19 -9.22
C GLN A 182 -22.52 2.80 -8.28
N LEU A 183 -22.98 3.21 -7.08
CA LEU A 183 -22.07 3.64 -6.03
C LEU A 183 -21.03 2.55 -5.74
N PRO A 184 -19.74 2.90 -5.62
CA PRO A 184 -18.74 1.92 -5.25
C PRO A 184 -19.09 1.31 -3.88
N LYS A 185 -18.71 0.04 -3.72
CA LYS A 185 -18.75 -0.61 -2.40
C LYS A 185 -17.94 0.23 -1.43
N ARG A 186 -18.38 0.28 -0.17
CA ARG A 186 -17.63 0.98 0.89
C ARG A 186 -16.24 0.32 1.02
N GLY A 187 -15.23 0.92 0.42
CA GLY A 187 -13.82 0.56 0.59
C GLY A 187 -13.36 0.98 1.97
N GLY A 188 -12.40 0.26 2.55
CA GLY A 188 -11.71 0.66 3.79
C GLY A 188 -10.22 0.78 3.55
N GLU A 189 -9.83 1.05 2.32
CA GLU A 189 -8.44 1.13 1.89
C GLU A 189 -8.24 2.51 1.29
N VAL A 190 -7.51 3.35 2.00
CA VAL A 190 -7.12 4.67 1.54
C VAL A 190 -5.98 4.50 0.55
N ASP A 191 -6.09 5.09 -0.64
CA ASP A 191 -5.07 4.96 -1.68
C ASP A 191 -3.70 5.46 -1.18
N GLN A 192 -3.66 6.64 -0.55
CA GLN A 192 -2.45 7.27 -0.03
C GLN A 192 -2.71 8.08 1.25
N LEU A 193 -1.76 8.02 2.18
CA LEU A 193 -1.66 8.89 3.35
C LEU A 193 -0.39 9.74 3.23
N ALA A 194 -0.54 11.03 3.54
CA ALA A 194 0.55 11.99 3.57
C ALA A 194 0.48 12.90 4.79
N VAL A 195 1.56 13.62 5.06
CA VAL A 195 1.61 14.70 6.06
C VAL A 195 1.81 16.03 5.35
N ASP A 196 1.06 17.06 5.73
CA ASP A 196 1.25 18.44 5.24
C ASP A 196 2.36 19.19 5.98
N PRO A 197 2.75 20.41 5.56
CA PRO A 197 3.81 21.17 6.22
C PRO A 197 3.49 21.56 7.68
N ASP A 198 2.20 21.56 8.05
CA ASP A 198 1.74 21.84 9.42
C ASP A 198 1.67 20.56 10.28
N GLY A 199 2.08 19.40 9.74
CA GLY A 199 2.03 18.12 10.45
C GLY A 199 0.65 17.46 10.47
N ARG A 200 -0.31 17.93 9.67
CA ARG A 200 -1.66 17.35 9.58
C ARG A 200 -1.66 16.14 8.67
N LEU A 201 -2.46 15.14 9.04
CA LEU A 201 -2.73 13.98 8.20
C LEU A 201 -3.56 14.39 6.98
N VAL A 202 -3.10 14.02 5.79
CA VAL A 202 -3.78 14.23 4.52
C VAL A 202 -4.16 12.88 3.94
N VAL A 203 -5.45 12.73 3.62
CA VAL A 203 -6.01 11.57 2.93
C VAL A 203 -6.11 11.90 1.45
N ILE A 204 -5.56 11.03 0.60
CA ILE A 204 -5.52 11.24 -0.85
C ILE A 204 -6.14 10.03 -1.53
N GLU A 205 -7.10 10.30 -2.41
CA GLU A 205 -7.76 9.33 -3.28
C GLU A 205 -7.32 9.61 -4.71
N LEU A 206 -6.74 8.62 -5.38
CA LEU A 206 -6.17 8.76 -6.72
C LEU A 206 -7.08 8.06 -7.73
N LYS A 207 -7.70 8.83 -8.62
CA LYS A 207 -8.50 8.28 -9.72
C LYS A 207 -7.90 8.64 -11.07
N HIS A 208 -7.88 7.66 -11.97
CA HIS A 208 -7.65 7.96 -13.39
C HIS A 208 -8.86 8.69 -13.98
N ALA A 209 -8.65 9.72 -14.81
CA ALA A 209 -9.73 10.57 -15.34
C ALA A 209 -10.83 9.79 -16.08
N SER A 210 -10.47 8.67 -16.73
CA SER A 210 -11.44 7.81 -17.44
C SER A 210 -12.12 6.76 -16.55
N ALA A 211 -11.88 6.75 -15.24
CA ALA A 211 -12.50 5.78 -14.34
C ALA A 211 -13.97 6.14 -14.12
N SER A 212 -14.86 5.18 -14.31
CA SER A 212 -16.31 5.37 -14.16
C SER A 212 -16.74 5.84 -12.76
N GLY A 213 -15.90 5.60 -11.75
CA GLY A 213 -16.14 5.99 -10.36
C GLY A 213 -15.53 7.33 -9.95
N VAL A 214 -14.93 8.12 -10.85
CA VAL A 214 -14.23 9.37 -10.49
C VAL A 214 -15.16 10.36 -9.77
N TYR A 215 -16.42 10.43 -10.18
CA TYR A 215 -17.43 11.31 -9.58
C TYR A 215 -17.76 10.97 -8.12
N TYR A 216 -17.43 9.76 -7.67
CA TYR A 216 -17.65 9.31 -6.30
C TYR A 216 -16.42 9.51 -5.40
N ALA A 217 -15.28 9.93 -5.95
CA ALA A 217 -14.07 10.16 -5.16
C ALA A 217 -14.28 11.16 -4.01
N PRO A 218 -15.00 12.29 -4.18
CA PRO A 218 -15.27 13.19 -3.05
C PRO A 218 -16.08 12.54 -1.92
N LEU A 219 -17.05 11.69 -2.25
CA LEU A 219 -17.83 10.96 -1.25
C LEU A 219 -16.96 9.91 -0.52
N GLN A 220 -16.05 9.26 -1.26
CA GLN A 220 -15.10 8.31 -0.70
C GLN A 220 -14.09 8.98 0.24
N LEU A 221 -13.54 10.13 -0.15
CA LEU A 221 -12.69 10.97 0.72
C LEU A 221 -13.43 11.42 1.97
N LEU A 222 -14.68 11.89 1.83
CA LEU A 222 -15.50 12.26 2.97
C LEU A 222 -15.67 11.08 3.93
N GLN A 223 -15.92 9.87 3.43
CA GLN A 223 -15.99 8.68 4.28
C GLN A 223 -14.69 8.46 5.06
N TYR A 224 -13.53 8.57 4.42
CA TYR A 224 -12.24 8.34 5.05
C TYR A 224 -11.88 9.37 6.11
N VAL A 225 -12.27 10.63 5.94
CA VAL A 225 -12.03 11.68 6.95
C VAL A 225 -12.79 11.42 8.25
N TRP A 226 -13.93 10.72 8.16
CA TRP A 226 -14.72 10.37 9.33
C TRP A 226 -14.37 9.01 9.94
N GLU A 227 -13.86 8.05 9.15
CA GLU A 227 -13.41 6.73 9.64
C GLU A 227 -12.16 6.82 10.54
#